data_AF-A0A7C9MAB1-F1
#
_entry.id   AF-A0A7C9MAB1-F1
#
_cell.length_a   1.000
_cell.length_b   1.000
_cell.length_c   1.000
_cell.angle_alpha   90.00
_cell.angle_beta   90.00
_cell.angle_gamma   90.00
#
_symmetry.space_group_name_H-M   'P 1'
#
loop_
_entity.id
_entity.type
_entity.pdbx_description
1 polymer ?
#
loop_
_entity_poly.entity_id
_entity_poly.type
_entity_poly.pdbx_seq_one_letter_code
_entity_poly.pdbx_strand_id
1 'polypeptide(L)'
;MTRSKKISDRAQIAASYATEERMTIKLTQGVVDRATREGSGATLYDEEVPGLVLKVGKRSGSYRYKGTVNDGRSTPLTLTIGRADCISLKEARNEARSLKVRLSRGEDPRDERKRNKDAPTVEEYLERYLENRPNLSPRTLVYYRDCLKRMGRLARMPMDRITRQDVRSHFERVSRKGAYGANSMYRTGRALWADYLRSDELSEGNVWARAIRPNKETPRDWALDDDAFRSLWRAVDAMENRVRATAWISLALTGLRLSEALSLRWESIDLDAGTAWIASPKGGRDRAFTRALPKALCSELHSIREAAPWSPFLFPANSKSGHIPHLRTGDAGFPPPHALRHSWATRALDLGVEMSTISLCLNHSQLGKTTTSRYVSRDKVTKPVVEATERVAEHLLSFRD
;
A
#
# COMPACT_ATOMS: atom_id res chain seq x y z
N MET A 1 -20.27 -32.66 40.84
CA MET A 1 -19.51 -33.93 40.85
C MET A 1 -18.86 -34.23 39.48
N THR A 2 -18.38 -33.21 38.75
CA THR A 2 -18.24 -33.30 37.28
C THR A 2 -17.01 -32.59 36.68
N ARG A 3 -16.08 -32.11 37.53
CA ARG A 3 -14.78 -31.58 37.09
C ARG A 3 -13.61 -32.46 37.53
N SER A 4 -13.68 -33.04 38.73
CA SER A 4 -12.68 -33.99 39.25
C SER A 4 -12.65 -35.32 38.48
N LYS A 5 -13.83 -35.84 38.06
CA LYS A 5 -13.94 -37.05 37.22
C LYS A 5 -13.28 -36.90 35.83
N LYS A 6 -13.39 -35.72 35.20
CA LYS A 6 -12.78 -35.46 33.88
C LYS A 6 -11.25 -35.34 33.89
N ILE A 7 -10.67 -34.91 35.02
CA ILE A 7 -9.20 -34.86 35.18
C ILE A 7 -8.66 -36.28 35.47
N SER A 8 -9.40 -37.06 36.27
CA SER A 8 -9.14 -38.50 36.48
C SER A 8 -9.18 -39.30 35.19
N ASP A 9 -10.19 -39.09 34.33
CA ASP A 9 -10.31 -39.80 33.04
C ASP A 9 -9.17 -39.43 32.08
N ARG A 10 -8.71 -38.16 32.05
CA ARG A 10 -7.56 -37.76 31.22
C ARG A 10 -6.23 -38.32 31.73
N ALA A 11 -6.06 -38.43 33.05
CA ALA A 11 -4.89 -39.08 33.65
C ALA A 11 -4.92 -40.61 33.44
N GLN A 12 -6.09 -41.24 33.49
CA GLN A 12 -6.27 -42.66 33.18
C GLN A 12 -6.11 -42.96 31.68
N ILE A 13 -6.52 -42.06 30.79
CA ILE A 13 -6.24 -42.16 29.34
C ILE A 13 -4.74 -41.93 29.07
N ALA A 14 -4.09 -40.99 29.77
CA ALA A 14 -2.64 -40.79 29.66
C ALA A 14 -1.84 -42.00 30.19
N ALA A 15 -2.33 -42.65 31.24
CA ALA A 15 -1.76 -43.88 31.79
C ALA A 15 -2.06 -45.12 30.93
N SER A 16 -3.19 -45.18 30.22
CA SER A 16 -3.51 -46.30 29.32
C SER A 16 -2.68 -46.31 28.03
N TYR A 17 -2.04 -45.18 27.66
CA TYR A 17 -1.03 -45.14 26.60
C TYR A 17 0.36 -45.66 27.04
N ALA A 18 0.52 -46.06 28.31
CA ALA A 18 1.81 -46.51 28.86
C ALA A 18 1.99 -48.04 28.85
N THR A 19 0.99 -48.83 28.45
CA THR A 19 1.05 -50.30 28.53
C THR A 19 0.42 -51.00 27.32
N GLU A 20 0.82 -50.58 26.11
CA GLU A 20 0.94 -51.53 25.00
C GLU A 20 2.41 -51.97 24.99
N GLU A 21 2.70 -53.28 25.04
CA GLU A 21 4.06 -53.81 24.87
C GLU A 21 4.68 -53.19 23.60
N ARG A 22 5.56 -52.19 23.80
CA ARG A 22 6.23 -51.46 22.72
C ARG A 22 7.33 -52.35 22.16
N MET A 23 6.98 -53.30 21.30
CA MET A 23 7.96 -53.98 20.47
C MET A 23 8.58 -52.94 19.53
N THR A 24 9.75 -52.44 19.93
CA THR A 24 10.63 -51.64 19.09
C THR A 24 11.37 -52.58 18.17
N ILE A 25 11.45 -52.21 16.89
CA ILE A 25 12.09 -53.03 15.87
C ILE A 25 13.09 -52.14 15.15
N LYS A 26 14.26 -52.69 14.84
CA LYS A 26 15.18 -52.06 13.89
C LYS A 26 14.54 -52.03 12.50
N LEU A 27 13.84 -50.93 12.18
CA LEU A 27 13.25 -50.78 10.86
C LEU A 27 14.38 -50.76 9.82
N THR A 28 14.19 -51.54 8.77
CA THR A 28 14.97 -51.45 7.55
C THR A 28 14.01 -51.15 6.41
N GLN A 29 14.49 -50.58 5.30
CA GLN A 29 13.61 -50.31 4.16
C GLN A 29 12.89 -51.58 3.70
N GLY A 30 13.56 -52.73 3.69
CA GLY A 30 12.93 -54.02 3.37
C GLY A 30 11.83 -54.46 4.33
N VAL A 31 11.96 -54.15 5.63
CA VAL A 31 10.90 -54.39 6.63
C VAL A 31 9.71 -53.47 6.38
N VAL A 32 9.95 -52.19 6.05
CA VAL A 32 8.89 -51.24 5.69
C VAL A 32 8.15 -51.74 4.46
N ASP A 33 8.86 -52.05 3.37
CA ASP A 33 8.27 -52.45 2.10
C ASP A 33 7.45 -53.74 2.22
N ARG A 34 7.91 -54.68 3.05
CA ARG A 34 7.19 -55.92 3.37
C ARG A 34 5.92 -55.61 4.17
N ALA A 35 6.05 -54.87 5.27
CA ALA A 35 4.93 -54.53 6.14
C ALA A 35 3.84 -53.74 5.38
N THR A 36 4.22 -52.85 4.47
CA THR A 36 3.26 -52.09 3.65
C THR A 36 2.58 -52.91 2.56
N ARG A 37 3.20 -54.00 2.09
CA ARG A 37 2.61 -54.92 1.09
C ARG A 37 1.68 -55.94 1.72
N GLU A 38 2.05 -56.48 2.88
CA GLU A 38 1.27 -57.49 3.61
C GLU A 38 0.00 -56.89 4.23
N GLY A 39 -0.08 -55.55 4.35
CA GLY A 39 -1.32 -54.82 4.54
C GLY A 39 -2.11 -55.27 5.77
N SER A 40 -1.67 -54.86 6.95
CA SER A 40 -2.47 -54.99 8.18
C SER A 40 -2.16 -53.82 9.11
N GLY A 41 -3.11 -53.40 9.97
CA GLY A 41 -3.08 -52.16 10.77
C GLY A 41 -1.97 -52.05 11.83
N ALA A 42 -0.87 -52.77 11.65
CA ALA A 42 0.31 -52.77 12.50
C ALA A 42 0.91 -51.37 12.64
N THR A 43 1.39 -51.10 13.85
CA THR A 43 2.12 -49.89 14.21
C THR A 43 3.51 -50.30 14.68
N LEU A 44 4.53 -50.02 13.87
CA LEU A 44 5.91 -50.41 14.14
C LEU A 44 6.71 -49.20 14.65
N TYR A 45 7.48 -49.39 15.71
CA TYR A 45 8.30 -48.35 16.32
C TYR A 45 9.75 -48.52 15.91
N ASP A 46 10.38 -47.43 15.45
CA ASP A 46 11.79 -47.45 15.06
C ASP A 46 12.70 -47.48 16.30
N GLU A 47 13.63 -48.43 16.32
CA GLU A 47 14.65 -48.54 17.35
C GLU A 47 15.71 -47.42 17.27
N GLU A 48 16.09 -47.00 16.05
CA GLU A 48 17.17 -46.01 15.85
C GLU A 48 16.75 -44.57 16.19
N VAL A 49 15.49 -44.19 15.92
CA VAL A 49 14.97 -42.86 16.20
C VAL A 49 13.75 -42.95 17.12
N PRO A 50 13.97 -42.79 18.45
CA PRO A 50 12.88 -42.82 19.43
C PRO A 50 11.77 -41.83 19.09
N GLY A 51 10.54 -42.35 18.96
CA GLY A 51 9.36 -41.59 18.58
C GLY A 51 8.98 -41.69 17.11
N LEU A 52 9.86 -42.19 16.22
CA LEU A 52 9.48 -42.50 14.83
C LEU A 52 8.64 -43.79 14.80
N VAL A 53 7.52 -43.71 14.09
CA VAL A 53 6.51 -44.78 14.00
C VAL A 53 6.08 -44.96 12.55
N LEU A 54 6.11 -46.20 12.06
CA LEU A 54 5.42 -46.58 10.83
C LEU A 54 4.03 -47.10 11.18
N LYS A 55 2.99 -46.38 10.74
CA LYS A 55 1.61 -46.89 10.78
C LYS A 55 1.24 -47.48 9.42
N VAL A 56 1.09 -48.79 9.36
CA VAL A 56 0.70 -49.52 8.14
C VAL A 56 -0.79 -49.35 7.90
N GLY A 57 -1.16 -48.97 6.67
CA GLY A 57 -2.53 -48.85 6.21
C GLY A 57 -2.86 -49.91 5.15
N LYS A 58 -4.11 -49.90 4.66
CA LYS A 58 -4.60 -50.88 3.68
C LYS A 58 -3.88 -50.85 2.32
N ARG A 59 -3.31 -49.71 1.92
CA ARG A 59 -2.68 -49.49 0.61
C ARG A 59 -1.21 -49.03 0.69
N SER A 60 -0.81 -48.44 1.81
CA SER A 60 0.54 -47.96 2.08
C SER A 60 0.72 -47.67 3.56
N GLY A 61 1.94 -47.38 3.99
CA GLY A 61 2.26 -46.92 5.34
C GLY A 61 2.37 -45.40 5.45
N SER A 62 2.28 -44.89 6.67
CA SER A 62 2.60 -43.49 6.99
C SER A 62 3.63 -43.42 8.11
N TYR A 63 4.71 -42.67 7.88
CA TYR A 63 5.66 -42.33 8.93
C TYR A 63 5.09 -41.20 9.79
N ARG A 64 5.15 -41.39 11.10
CA ARG A 64 4.70 -40.44 12.10
C ARG A 64 5.76 -40.28 13.17
N TYR A 65 5.82 -39.10 13.77
CA TYR A 65 6.63 -38.81 14.93
C TYR A 65 5.74 -38.61 16.15
N LYS A 66 5.92 -39.41 17.19
CA LYS A 66 5.29 -39.28 18.51
C LYS A 66 6.31 -38.71 19.48
N GLY A 67 5.99 -37.59 20.12
CA GLY A 67 6.86 -36.91 21.08
C GLY A 67 6.10 -35.98 22.00
N THR A 68 6.81 -35.33 22.91
CA THR A 68 6.28 -34.33 23.84
C THR A 68 6.96 -32.99 23.60
N VAL A 69 6.19 -31.90 23.66
CA VAL A 69 6.74 -30.53 23.61
C VAL A 69 7.32 -30.20 24.98
N ASN A 70 8.51 -29.63 25.03
CA ASN A 70 9.11 -29.12 26.27
C ASN A 70 8.55 -27.73 26.63
N ASP A 71 7.25 -27.66 26.92
CA ASP A 71 6.47 -26.44 27.21
C ASP A 71 6.16 -26.26 28.72
N GLY A 72 6.89 -27.00 29.58
CA GLY A 72 6.62 -27.07 31.02
C GLY A 72 5.42 -27.96 31.41
N ARG A 73 4.60 -28.40 30.43
CA ARG A 73 3.47 -29.32 30.63
C ARG A 73 3.70 -30.69 29.99
N SER A 74 4.78 -30.84 29.23
CA SER A 74 5.13 -32.07 28.49
C SER A 74 3.99 -32.52 27.58
N THR A 75 3.40 -31.59 26.84
CA THR A 75 2.21 -31.86 26.02
C THR A 75 2.51 -32.92 24.94
N PRO A 76 1.82 -34.08 24.91
CA PRO A 76 2.05 -35.10 23.91
C PRO A 76 1.49 -34.69 22.54
N LEU A 77 2.20 -35.08 21.49
CA LEU A 77 1.77 -34.83 20.11
C LEU A 77 2.16 -35.97 19.16
N THR A 78 1.47 -36.02 18.03
CA THR A 78 1.79 -36.91 16.91
C THR A 78 1.77 -36.11 15.62
N LEU A 79 2.88 -36.10 14.90
CA LEU A 79 3.03 -35.43 13.60
C LEU A 79 3.20 -36.47 12.50
N THR A 80 2.49 -36.31 11.39
CA THR A 80 2.74 -37.12 10.19
C THR A 80 3.92 -36.52 9.42
N ILE A 81 4.94 -37.33 9.16
CA ILE A 81 6.13 -36.97 8.39
C ILE A 81 5.83 -37.10 6.90
N GLY A 82 5.28 -38.25 6.49
CA GLY A 82 4.96 -38.53 5.09
C GLY A 82 4.49 -39.96 4.89
N ARG A 83 4.11 -40.29 3.65
CA ARG A 83 3.72 -41.66 3.29
C ARG A 83 4.95 -42.50 2.92
N ALA A 84 4.94 -43.76 3.30
CA ALA A 84 6.06 -44.68 3.09
C ALA A 84 6.34 -45.00 1.61
N ASP A 85 5.40 -44.73 0.71
CA ASP A 85 5.56 -44.82 -0.75
C ASP A 85 6.13 -43.54 -1.38
N CYS A 86 6.20 -42.44 -0.62
CA CYS A 86 6.71 -41.16 -1.12
C CYS A 86 8.06 -40.75 -0.52
N ILE A 87 8.38 -41.26 0.67
CA ILE A 87 9.62 -40.92 1.38
C ILE A 87 10.31 -42.20 1.87
N SER A 88 11.63 -42.22 1.77
CA SER A 88 12.46 -43.31 2.28
C SER A 88 12.50 -43.34 3.81
N LEU A 89 12.81 -44.50 4.39
CA LEU A 89 13.04 -44.61 5.84
C LEU A 89 14.16 -43.67 6.31
N LYS A 90 15.19 -43.47 5.49
CA LYS A 90 16.30 -42.56 5.79
C LYS A 90 15.84 -41.10 5.91
N GLU A 91 15.03 -40.64 4.97
CA GLU A 91 14.44 -39.29 5.01
C GLU A 91 13.49 -39.15 6.20
N ALA A 92 12.67 -40.17 6.48
CA ALA A 92 11.80 -40.19 7.64
C ALA A 92 12.56 -40.09 8.97
N ARG A 93 13.71 -40.78 9.10
CA ARG A 93 14.60 -40.68 10.27
C ARG A 93 15.21 -39.29 10.41
N ASN A 94 15.66 -38.67 9.32
CA ASN A 94 16.22 -37.33 9.36
C ASN A 94 15.18 -36.30 9.81
N GLU A 95 13.97 -36.37 9.28
CA GLU A 95 12.87 -35.46 9.66
C GLU A 95 12.44 -35.69 11.11
N ALA A 96 12.36 -36.95 11.56
CA ALA A 96 12.05 -37.28 12.95
C ALA A 96 13.11 -36.72 13.93
N ARG A 97 14.40 -36.76 13.59
CA ARG A 97 15.47 -36.14 14.40
C ARG A 97 15.33 -34.62 14.46
N SER A 98 15.02 -33.99 13.33
CA SER A 98 14.74 -32.54 13.26
C SER A 98 13.56 -32.17 14.18
N LEU A 99 12.46 -32.91 14.09
CA LEU A 99 11.29 -32.72 14.96
C LEU A 99 11.65 -32.91 16.45
N LYS A 100 12.43 -33.93 16.79
CA LYS A 100 12.90 -34.14 18.17
C LYS A 100 13.63 -32.93 18.74
N VAL A 101 14.54 -32.34 17.96
CA VAL A 101 15.29 -31.14 18.39
C VAL A 101 14.34 -29.96 18.61
N ARG A 102 13.41 -29.72 17.69
CA ARG A 102 12.43 -28.62 17.81
C ARG A 102 11.55 -28.76 19.05
N LEU A 103 10.98 -29.95 19.28
CA LEU A 103 10.16 -30.22 20.45
C LEU A 103 10.93 -30.03 21.77
N SER A 104 12.22 -30.41 21.80
CA SER A 104 13.07 -30.25 22.99
C SER A 104 13.33 -28.78 23.35
N ARG A 105 13.26 -27.87 22.37
CA ARG A 105 13.36 -26.42 22.53
C ARG A 105 12.03 -25.75 22.91
N GLY A 106 10.95 -26.53 23.04
CA GLY A 106 9.61 -26.02 23.31
C GLY A 106 8.88 -25.49 22.08
N GLU A 107 9.41 -25.68 20.87
CA GLU A 107 8.75 -25.27 19.63
C GLU A 107 7.69 -26.32 19.24
N ASP A 108 6.39 -25.97 19.22
CA ASP A 108 5.30 -26.86 18.76
C ASP A 108 4.99 -26.63 17.25
N PRO A 109 5.28 -27.60 16.36
CA PRO A 109 4.96 -27.49 14.93
C PRO A 109 3.45 -27.42 14.62
N ARG A 110 2.58 -27.72 15.58
CA ARG A 110 1.12 -27.53 15.46
C ARG A 110 0.72 -26.07 15.57
N ASP A 111 1.49 -25.25 16.29
CA ASP A 111 1.21 -23.82 16.43
C ASP A 111 1.51 -23.07 15.12
N GLU A 112 2.56 -23.47 14.39
CA GLU A 112 2.77 -23.04 13.00
C GLU A 112 1.58 -23.42 12.10
N ARG A 113 1.01 -24.63 12.27
CA ARG A 113 -0.14 -25.09 11.50
C ARG A 113 -1.46 -24.42 11.90
N LYS A 114 -1.61 -23.97 13.15
CA LYS A 114 -2.74 -23.18 13.65
C LYS A 114 -2.65 -21.72 13.21
N ARG A 115 -1.50 -21.07 13.37
CA ARG A 115 -1.23 -19.72 12.80
C ARG A 115 -1.60 -19.67 11.32
N ASN A 116 -1.22 -20.72 10.57
CA ASN A 116 -1.54 -20.96 9.16
C ASN A 116 -3.02 -21.15 8.79
N LYS A 117 -3.95 -21.20 9.75
CA LYS A 117 -5.40 -21.29 9.53
C LYS A 117 -6.15 -20.01 9.91
N ASP A 118 -5.58 -19.18 10.77
CA ASP A 118 -6.25 -18.00 11.33
C ASP A 118 -5.76 -16.68 10.71
N ALA A 119 -4.71 -16.71 9.87
CA ALA A 119 -4.21 -15.50 9.22
C ALA A 119 -5.26 -14.92 8.25
N PRO A 120 -5.56 -13.62 8.35
CA PRO A 120 -6.49 -12.96 7.43
C PRO A 120 -5.92 -12.99 6.01
N THR A 121 -6.81 -12.94 5.02
CA THR A 121 -6.42 -12.64 3.65
C THR A 121 -5.91 -11.20 3.51
N VAL A 122 -5.21 -10.89 2.41
CA VAL A 122 -4.76 -9.52 2.15
C VAL A 122 -5.94 -8.54 2.04
N GLU A 123 -7.06 -8.99 1.49
CA GLU A 123 -8.31 -8.22 1.37
C GLU A 123 -8.91 -7.91 2.74
N GLU A 124 -9.09 -8.93 3.60
CA GLU A 124 -9.57 -8.73 4.97
C GLU A 124 -8.62 -7.86 5.79
N TYR A 125 -7.31 -8.06 5.62
CA TYR A 125 -6.31 -7.25 6.30
C TYR A 125 -6.33 -5.79 5.84
N LEU A 126 -6.60 -5.53 4.55
CA LEU A 126 -6.69 -4.17 4.04
C LEU A 126 -7.82 -3.41 4.74
N GLU A 127 -8.99 -4.01 4.94
CA GLU A 127 -10.09 -3.35 5.63
C GLU A 127 -9.69 -2.98 7.07
N ARG A 128 -9.08 -3.92 7.82
CA ARG A 128 -8.50 -3.64 9.16
C ARG A 128 -7.44 -2.52 9.11
N TYR A 129 -6.60 -2.50 8.09
CA TYR A 129 -5.57 -1.48 7.90
C TYR A 129 -6.17 -0.08 7.67
N LEU A 130 -7.31 -0.01 6.98
CA LEU A 130 -8.04 1.22 6.69
C LEU A 130 -8.88 1.70 7.89
N GLU A 131 -9.50 0.79 8.65
CA GLU A 131 -10.22 1.10 9.89
C GLU A 131 -9.33 1.81 10.91
N ASN A 132 -8.07 1.37 11.03
CA ASN A 132 -7.07 2.01 11.88
C ASN A 132 -6.56 3.37 11.34
N ARG A 133 -7.09 3.84 10.19
CA ARG A 133 -6.69 5.09 9.53
C ARG A 133 -7.92 5.90 9.08
N PRO A 134 -8.77 6.34 10.02
CA PRO A 134 -10.04 7.01 9.70
C PRO A 134 -9.86 8.36 8.97
N ASN A 135 -8.67 8.98 9.11
CA ASN A 135 -8.38 10.30 8.54
C ASN A 135 -7.92 10.24 7.07
N LEU A 136 -7.99 9.10 6.40
CA LEU A 136 -7.64 8.99 4.98
C LEU A 136 -8.68 9.65 4.08
N SER A 137 -8.21 10.36 3.05
CA SER A 137 -9.12 10.95 2.06
C SER A 137 -9.90 9.85 1.30
N PRO A 138 -11.14 10.12 0.84
CA PRO A 138 -11.91 9.15 0.04
C PRO A 138 -11.15 8.64 -1.20
N ARG A 139 -10.36 9.51 -1.83
CA ARG A 139 -9.52 9.15 -2.98
C ARG A 139 -8.41 8.17 -2.61
N THR A 140 -7.87 8.28 -1.40
CA THR A 140 -6.86 7.35 -0.90
C THR A 140 -7.48 5.97 -0.64
N LEU A 141 -8.72 5.90 -0.14
CA LEU A 141 -9.44 4.63 0.01
C LEU A 141 -9.64 3.92 -1.34
N VAL A 142 -10.07 4.68 -2.36
CA VAL A 142 -10.20 4.17 -3.74
C VAL A 142 -8.85 3.67 -4.27
N TYR A 143 -7.76 4.41 -4.03
CA TYR A 143 -6.41 3.99 -4.43
C TYR A 143 -6.01 2.64 -3.84
N TYR A 144 -6.26 2.42 -2.54
CA TYR A 144 -5.97 1.14 -1.88
C TYR A 144 -6.79 -0.01 -2.49
N ARG A 145 -8.10 0.20 -2.69
CA ARG A 145 -8.99 -0.78 -3.32
C ARG A 145 -8.58 -1.10 -4.76
N ASP A 146 -8.16 -0.11 -5.53
CA ASP A 146 -7.63 -0.35 -6.87
C ASP A 146 -6.30 -1.11 -6.85
N CYS A 147 -5.44 -0.87 -5.85
CA CYS A 147 -4.23 -1.67 -5.65
C CYS A 147 -4.59 -3.13 -5.35
N LEU A 148 -5.59 -3.36 -4.50
CA LEU A 148 -6.10 -4.71 -4.20
C LEU A 148 -6.62 -5.42 -5.45
N LYS A 149 -7.41 -4.73 -6.30
CA LYS A 149 -7.85 -5.29 -7.60
C LYS A 149 -6.67 -5.72 -8.46
N ARG A 150 -5.58 -4.94 -8.49
CA ARG A 150 -4.35 -5.29 -9.23
C ARG A 150 -3.60 -6.49 -8.63
N MET A 151 -3.73 -6.73 -7.31
CA MET A 151 -3.17 -7.93 -6.65
C MET A 151 -3.84 -9.23 -7.10
N GLY A 152 -5.04 -9.18 -7.67
CA GLY A 152 -5.71 -10.36 -8.23
C GLY A 152 -5.79 -11.51 -7.22
N ARG A 153 -5.26 -12.69 -7.56
CA ARG A 153 -5.28 -13.87 -6.68
C ARG A 153 -4.60 -13.64 -5.33
N LEU A 154 -3.55 -12.79 -5.27
CA LEU A 154 -2.83 -12.51 -4.03
C LEU A 154 -3.73 -11.81 -3.00
N ALA A 155 -4.74 -11.05 -3.44
CA ALA A 155 -5.67 -10.38 -2.55
C ALA A 155 -6.44 -11.37 -1.65
N ARG A 156 -6.73 -12.57 -2.19
CA ARG A 156 -7.54 -13.61 -1.53
C ARG A 156 -6.71 -14.66 -0.81
N MET A 157 -5.38 -14.56 -0.88
CA MET A 157 -4.50 -15.50 -0.19
C MET A 157 -4.35 -15.06 1.27
N PRO A 158 -4.33 -16.00 2.23
CA PRO A 158 -3.93 -15.71 3.60
C PRO A 158 -2.55 -15.07 3.62
N MET A 159 -2.39 -14.06 4.47
CA MET A 159 -1.16 -13.27 4.57
C MET A 159 0.07 -14.18 4.75
N ASP A 160 0.02 -15.18 5.62
CA ASP A 160 1.15 -16.08 5.90
C ASP A 160 1.42 -17.15 4.83
N ARG A 161 0.52 -17.33 3.85
CA ARG A 161 0.69 -18.27 2.73
C ARG A 161 1.34 -17.66 1.51
N ILE A 162 1.47 -16.34 1.47
CA ILE A 162 2.05 -15.65 0.31
C ILE A 162 3.57 -15.81 0.34
N THR A 163 4.11 -16.43 -0.71
CA THR A 163 5.56 -16.61 -0.85
C THR A 163 6.21 -15.50 -1.68
N ARG A 164 7.55 -15.41 -1.62
CA ARG A 164 8.32 -14.49 -2.48
C ARG A 164 8.10 -14.79 -3.97
N GLN A 165 7.96 -16.06 -4.33
CA GLN A 165 7.76 -16.48 -5.71
C GLN A 165 6.38 -16.07 -6.23
N ASP A 166 5.34 -16.13 -5.38
CA ASP A 166 4.01 -15.66 -5.72
C ASP A 166 4.01 -14.15 -6.03
N VAL A 167 4.62 -13.36 -5.15
CA VAL A 167 4.74 -11.90 -5.33
C VAL A 167 5.52 -11.59 -6.60
N ARG A 168 6.68 -12.24 -6.81
CA ARG A 168 7.53 -12.01 -7.99
C ARG A 168 6.80 -12.31 -9.30
N SER A 169 6.23 -13.52 -9.39
CA SER A 169 5.58 -14.00 -10.62
C SER A 169 4.38 -13.11 -10.98
N HIS A 170 3.61 -12.68 -9.98
CA HIS A 170 2.48 -11.78 -10.19
C HIS A 170 2.94 -10.35 -10.54
N PHE A 171 3.96 -9.83 -9.87
CA PHE A 171 4.52 -8.50 -10.14
C PHE A 171 5.03 -8.39 -11.57
N GLU A 172 5.78 -9.37 -12.06
CA GLU A 172 6.27 -9.41 -13.44
C GLU A 172 5.10 -9.38 -14.44
N ARG A 173 4.05 -10.17 -14.19
CA ARG A 173 2.85 -10.20 -15.03
C ARG A 173 2.11 -8.86 -15.06
N VAL A 174 2.00 -8.17 -13.93
CA VAL A 174 1.38 -6.82 -13.88
C VAL A 174 2.30 -5.79 -14.53
N SER A 175 3.62 -5.93 -14.38
CA SER A 175 4.62 -5.03 -14.98
C SER A 175 4.56 -5.03 -16.51
N ARG A 176 4.27 -6.18 -17.14
CA ARG A 176 4.02 -6.28 -18.60
C ARG A 176 2.86 -5.40 -19.08
N LYS A 177 1.91 -5.05 -18.20
CA LYS A 177 0.79 -4.15 -18.51
C LYS A 177 1.08 -2.69 -18.18
N GLY A 178 2.11 -2.41 -17.36
CA GLY A 178 2.50 -1.06 -16.99
C GLY A 178 3.26 -0.97 -15.67
N ALA A 179 4.40 -0.29 -15.68
CA ALA A 179 5.30 -0.15 -14.53
C ALA A 179 4.65 0.53 -13.31
N TYR A 180 3.94 1.64 -13.51
CA TYR A 180 3.32 2.43 -12.45
C TYR A 180 2.24 1.66 -11.66
N GLY A 181 1.42 0.88 -12.37
CA GLY A 181 0.39 0.05 -11.76
C GLY A 181 0.99 -1.06 -10.91
N ALA A 182 2.03 -1.73 -11.42
CA ALA A 182 2.76 -2.77 -10.71
C ALA A 182 3.44 -2.22 -9.45
N ASN A 183 4.10 -1.08 -9.56
CA ASN A 183 4.77 -0.44 -8.42
C ASN A 183 3.79 0.05 -7.35
N SER A 184 2.64 0.59 -7.74
CA SER A 184 1.58 0.98 -6.78
C SER A 184 1.04 -0.23 -6.01
N MET A 185 0.78 -1.34 -6.71
CA MET A 185 0.39 -2.61 -6.10
C MET A 185 1.46 -3.10 -5.12
N TYR A 186 2.73 -3.11 -5.53
CA TYR A 186 3.85 -3.51 -4.68
C TYR A 186 3.97 -2.64 -3.42
N ARG A 187 3.89 -1.31 -3.56
CA ARG A 187 3.96 -0.37 -2.43
C ARG A 187 2.86 -0.65 -1.41
N THR A 188 1.63 -0.89 -1.87
CA THR A 188 0.50 -1.26 -1.01
C THR A 188 0.74 -2.60 -0.32
N GLY A 189 1.10 -3.67 -1.05
CA GLY A 189 1.33 -4.99 -0.46
C GLY A 189 2.46 -4.98 0.57
N ARG A 190 3.56 -4.27 0.27
CA ARG A 190 4.66 -4.08 1.20
C ARG A 190 4.22 -3.34 2.47
N ALA A 191 3.38 -2.30 2.36
CA ALA A 191 2.89 -1.54 3.50
C ALA A 191 1.95 -2.37 4.38
N LEU A 192 1.01 -3.11 3.79
CA LEU A 192 0.11 -4.02 4.51
C LEU A 192 0.91 -5.08 5.26
N TRP A 193 1.90 -5.69 4.60
CA TRP A 193 2.76 -6.68 5.24
C TRP A 193 3.59 -6.10 6.38
N ALA A 194 4.19 -4.92 6.19
CA ALA A 194 4.97 -4.25 7.24
C ALA A 194 4.11 -3.85 8.44
N ASP A 195 2.82 -3.61 8.23
CA ASP A 195 1.85 -3.37 9.29
C ASP A 195 1.44 -4.67 9.97
N TYR A 196 1.20 -5.74 9.21
CA TYR A 196 0.89 -7.05 9.76
C TYR A 196 2.00 -7.57 10.67
N LEU A 197 3.26 -7.45 10.25
CA LEU A 197 4.44 -7.80 11.06
C LEU A 197 4.56 -7.04 12.38
N ARG A 198 3.97 -5.84 12.47
CA ARG A 198 3.98 -5.06 13.71
C ARG A 198 2.85 -5.49 14.65
N SER A 199 1.73 -5.92 14.09
CA SER A 199 0.55 -6.34 14.85
C SER A 199 0.55 -7.81 15.25
N ASP A 200 1.31 -8.64 14.53
CA ASP A 200 1.36 -10.09 14.68
C ASP A 200 2.82 -10.55 14.54
N GLU A 201 3.28 -11.43 15.43
CA GLU A 201 4.66 -11.88 15.48
C GLU A 201 4.94 -12.93 14.40
N LEU A 202 4.80 -12.61 13.12
CA LEU A 202 5.27 -13.53 12.07
C LEU A 202 6.80 -13.72 12.21
N SER A 203 7.25 -14.97 12.11
CA SER A 203 8.66 -15.34 12.20
C SER A 203 9.48 -14.89 10.98
N GLU A 204 8.83 -14.66 9.83
CA GLU A 204 9.49 -14.26 8.60
C GLU A 204 9.30 -12.77 8.29
N GLY A 205 10.40 -12.08 7.96
CA GLY A 205 10.38 -10.67 7.55
C GLY A 205 9.58 -10.40 6.26
N ASN A 206 9.51 -9.14 5.83
CA ASN A 206 8.58 -8.71 4.79
C ASN A 206 8.79 -9.40 3.43
N VAL A 207 7.87 -10.30 3.06
CA VAL A 207 7.93 -11.10 1.83
C VAL A 207 7.94 -10.21 0.58
N TRP A 208 7.08 -9.19 0.55
CA TRP A 208 7.01 -8.26 -0.58
C TRP A 208 8.33 -7.53 -0.77
N ALA A 209 8.89 -6.96 0.30
CA ALA A 209 10.16 -6.23 0.25
C ALA A 209 11.32 -7.10 -0.24
N ARG A 210 11.31 -8.40 0.09
CA ARG A 210 12.35 -9.37 -0.30
C ARG A 210 12.13 -10.02 -1.66
N ALA A 211 10.96 -9.85 -2.28
CA ALA A 211 10.60 -10.54 -3.51
C ALA A 211 11.15 -9.87 -4.78
N ILE A 212 11.04 -8.53 -4.85
CA ILE A 212 11.26 -7.78 -6.09
C ILE A 212 11.97 -6.43 -5.85
N ARG A 213 12.59 -5.91 -6.92
CA ARG A 213 12.96 -4.50 -7.05
C ARG A 213 11.88 -3.79 -7.88
N PRO A 214 11.34 -2.63 -7.46
CA PRO A 214 10.34 -1.90 -8.24
C PRO A 214 10.85 -1.54 -9.63
N ASN A 215 9.93 -1.43 -10.59
CA ASN A 215 10.25 -0.98 -11.94
C ASN A 215 10.77 0.46 -11.90
N LYS A 216 11.65 0.81 -12.83
CA LYS A 216 12.05 2.21 -13.05
C LYS A 216 10.81 3.00 -13.51
N GLU A 217 10.45 4.01 -12.75
CA GLU A 217 9.45 5.02 -13.13
C GLU A 217 10.20 6.20 -13.73
N THR A 218 9.95 6.50 -15.00
CA THR A 218 10.45 7.73 -15.63
C THR A 218 9.43 8.84 -15.39
N PRO A 219 9.78 9.88 -14.61
CA PRO A 219 8.94 11.06 -14.49
C PRO A 219 8.61 11.58 -15.90
N ARG A 220 7.37 11.99 -16.12
CA ARG A 220 7.03 12.68 -17.36
C ARG A 220 7.54 14.11 -17.25
N ASP A 221 8.20 14.57 -18.30
CA ASP A 221 8.38 16.01 -18.47
C ASP A 221 7.02 16.60 -18.83
N TRP A 222 6.56 17.50 -17.98
CA TRP A 222 5.24 18.08 -18.04
C TRP A 222 5.30 19.59 -18.25
N ALA A 223 6.48 20.19 -18.41
CA ALA A 223 6.58 21.60 -18.72
C ALA A 223 6.10 21.86 -20.15
N LEU A 224 5.24 22.86 -20.32
CA LEU A 224 4.80 23.36 -21.61
C LEU A 224 5.88 24.26 -22.19
N ASP A 225 6.15 24.07 -23.48
CA ASP A 225 6.91 25.00 -24.29
C ASP A 225 6.06 26.24 -24.67
N ASP A 226 6.70 27.19 -25.34
CA ASP A 226 6.10 28.48 -25.68
C ASP A 226 4.92 28.31 -26.67
N ASP A 227 5.02 27.39 -27.62
CA ASP A 227 3.97 27.11 -28.61
C ASP A 227 2.75 26.43 -27.97
N ALA A 228 2.97 25.57 -26.98
CA ALA A 228 1.90 24.98 -26.19
C ALA A 228 1.17 26.04 -25.36
N PHE A 229 1.89 27.05 -24.81
CA PHE A 229 1.24 28.19 -24.14
C PHE A 229 0.45 29.06 -25.11
N ARG A 230 0.99 29.39 -26.30
CA ARG A 230 0.24 30.08 -27.35
C ARG A 230 -1.04 29.33 -27.73
N SER A 231 -0.95 28.02 -27.86
CA SER A 231 -2.10 27.16 -28.18
C SER A 231 -3.13 27.13 -27.04
N LEU A 232 -2.68 27.07 -25.79
CA LEU A 232 -3.55 27.18 -24.61
C LEU A 232 -4.31 28.49 -24.61
N TRP A 233 -3.64 29.61 -24.84
CA TRP A 233 -4.28 30.92 -24.79
C TRP A 233 -5.32 31.11 -25.88
N ARG A 234 -5.01 30.73 -27.13
CA ARG A 234 -6.01 30.71 -28.22
C ARG A 234 -7.24 29.86 -27.87
N ALA A 235 -7.02 28.69 -27.27
CA ALA A 235 -8.11 27.81 -26.85
C ALA A 235 -8.94 28.41 -25.70
N VAL A 236 -8.29 29.05 -24.73
CA VAL A 236 -8.94 29.75 -23.61
C VAL A 236 -9.76 30.94 -24.09
N ASP A 237 -9.24 31.72 -25.03
CA ASP A 237 -9.91 32.91 -25.57
C ASP A 237 -11.13 32.56 -26.44
N ALA A 238 -11.09 31.41 -27.12
CA ALA A 238 -12.22 30.88 -27.85
C ALA A 238 -13.33 30.28 -26.95
N MET A 239 -13.13 30.17 -25.63
CA MET A 239 -14.14 29.59 -24.74
C MET A 239 -15.31 30.55 -24.49
N GLU A 240 -16.52 30.12 -24.85
CA GLU A 240 -17.77 30.84 -24.49
C GLU A 240 -17.97 30.93 -22.97
N ASN A 241 -17.62 29.87 -22.23
CA ASN A 241 -17.75 29.83 -20.78
C ASN A 241 -16.56 30.53 -20.09
N ARG A 242 -16.71 31.82 -19.81
CA ARG A 242 -15.68 32.64 -19.14
C ARG A 242 -15.27 32.14 -17.75
N VAL A 243 -16.16 31.48 -17.01
CA VAL A 243 -15.81 30.86 -15.72
C VAL A 243 -14.79 29.73 -15.91
N ARG A 244 -14.99 28.89 -16.94
CA ARG A 244 -14.03 27.82 -17.30
C ARG A 244 -12.73 28.38 -17.88
N ALA A 245 -12.81 29.43 -18.69
CA ALA A 245 -11.62 30.13 -19.19
C ALA A 245 -10.77 30.66 -18.04
N THR A 246 -11.39 31.34 -17.08
CA THR A 246 -10.73 31.90 -15.90
C THR A 246 -10.15 30.82 -14.99
N ALA A 247 -10.78 29.64 -14.91
CA ALA A 247 -10.22 28.49 -14.20
C ALA A 247 -8.89 28.00 -14.83
N TRP A 248 -8.78 28.00 -16.16
CA TRP A 248 -7.53 27.69 -16.86
C TRP A 248 -6.45 28.75 -16.63
N ILE A 249 -6.81 30.03 -16.77
CA ILE A 249 -5.93 31.17 -16.47
C ILE A 249 -5.40 31.07 -15.04
N SER A 250 -6.27 30.80 -14.07
CA SER A 250 -5.91 30.66 -12.67
C SER A 250 -4.87 29.56 -12.45
N LEU A 251 -5.02 28.39 -13.09
CA LEU A 251 -4.06 27.30 -12.96
C LEU A 251 -2.70 27.64 -13.57
N ALA A 252 -2.70 28.27 -14.74
CA ALA A 252 -1.49 28.68 -15.43
C ALA A 252 -0.71 29.73 -14.64
N LEU A 253 -1.38 30.75 -14.10
CA LEU A 253 -0.71 31.90 -13.47
C LEU A 253 -0.37 31.68 -11.98
N THR A 254 -1.04 30.77 -11.29
CA THR A 254 -0.81 30.53 -9.84
C THR A 254 -0.05 29.24 -9.53
N GLY A 255 -0.02 28.29 -10.46
CA GLY A 255 0.55 26.96 -10.21
C GLY A 255 -0.17 26.16 -9.11
N LEU A 256 -1.37 26.56 -8.69
CA LEU A 256 -2.19 25.81 -7.72
C LEU A 256 -2.52 24.40 -8.25
N ARG A 257 -2.74 23.44 -7.34
CA ARG A 257 -3.25 22.13 -7.78
C ARG A 257 -4.68 22.29 -8.28
N LEU A 258 -5.06 21.51 -9.30
CA LEU A 258 -6.40 21.53 -9.89
C LEU A 258 -7.53 21.54 -8.84
N SER A 259 -7.52 20.59 -7.91
CA SER A 259 -8.56 20.50 -6.88
C SER A 259 -8.54 21.66 -5.90
N GLU A 260 -7.38 22.25 -5.62
CA GLU A 260 -7.24 23.41 -4.73
C GLU A 260 -7.82 24.65 -5.41
N ALA A 261 -7.44 24.91 -6.66
CA ALA A 261 -7.96 26.05 -7.42
C ALA A 261 -9.47 25.97 -7.66
N LEU A 262 -9.97 24.80 -8.11
CA LEU A 262 -11.38 24.67 -8.49
C LEU A 262 -12.36 24.71 -7.31
N SER A 263 -11.90 24.46 -6.08
CA SER A 263 -12.74 24.48 -4.88
C SER A 263 -12.66 25.79 -4.10
N LEU A 264 -11.91 26.79 -4.60
CA LEU A 264 -11.80 28.11 -3.98
C LEU A 264 -13.16 28.80 -3.88
N ARG A 265 -13.34 29.52 -2.78
CA ARG A 265 -14.52 30.32 -2.46
C ARG A 265 -14.17 31.80 -2.40
N TRP A 266 -15.12 32.66 -2.71
CA TRP A 266 -14.93 34.12 -2.67
C TRP A 266 -14.48 34.62 -1.30
N GLU A 267 -14.97 34.02 -0.20
CA GLU A 267 -14.56 34.34 1.17
C GLU A 267 -13.07 34.11 1.46
N SER A 268 -12.41 33.30 0.63
CA SER A 268 -10.98 33.01 0.75
C SER A 268 -10.12 33.89 -0.14
N ILE A 269 -10.71 34.83 -0.89
CA ILE A 269 -10.01 35.71 -1.82
C ILE A 269 -10.09 37.15 -1.30
N ASP A 270 -8.92 37.78 -1.19
CA ASP A 270 -8.80 39.22 -1.03
C ASP A 270 -8.25 39.79 -2.34
N LEU A 271 -9.14 40.35 -3.16
CA LEU A 271 -8.78 40.90 -4.47
C LEU A 271 -7.95 42.20 -4.34
N ASP A 272 -8.16 42.98 -3.28
CA ASP A 272 -7.45 44.22 -3.03
C ASP A 272 -6.01 43.94 -2.59
N ALA A 273 -5.83 42.95 -1.72
CA ALA A 273 -4.51 42.47 -1.33
C ALA A 273 -3.85 41.55 -2.38
N GLY A 274 -4.62 41.08 -3.37
CA GLY A 274 -4.14 40.14 -4.39
C GLY A 274 -3.76 38.78 -3.79
N THR A 275 -4.58 38.23 -2.89
CA THR A 275 -4.26 36.97 -2.20
C THR A 275 -5.42 35.98 -2.14
N ALA A 276 -5.07 34.69 -2.05
CA ALA A 276 -6.01 33.59 -1.85
C ALA A 276 -5.57 32.71 -0.69
N TRP A 277 -6.42 32.53 0.31
CA TRP A 277 -6.20 31.60 1.42
C TRP A 277 -6.62 30.17 1.05
N ILE A 278 -5.66 29.23 1.10
CA ILE A 278 -5.91 27.82 0.82
C ILE A 278 -6.01 27.05 2.15
N ALA A 279 -7.22 26.94 2.69
CA ALA A 279 -7.45 26.39 4.03
C ALA A 279 -7.26 24.85 4.17
N SER A 280 -7.44 24.09 3.09
CA SER A 280 -7.37 22.62 3.12
C SER A 280 -6.63 22.04 1.91
N PRO A 281 -5.33 22.33 1.77
CA PRO A 281 -4.55 21.84 0.64
C PRO A 281 -4.27 20.35 0.72
N LYS A 282 -3.75 19.80 -0.38
CA LYS A 282 -3.33 18.39 -0.43
C LYS A 282 -2.24 18.14 0.62
N GLY A 283 -2.57 17.30 1.59
CA GLY A 283 -1.67 16.91 2.68
C GLY A 283 -2.18 17.31 4.07
N GLY A 284 -3.27 18.06 4.17
CA GLY A 284 -3.93 18.38 5.44
C GLY A 284 -4.06 19.89 5.68
N ARG A 285 -4.85 20.25 6.70
CA ARG A 285 -5.09 21.64 7.13
C ARG A 285 -3.86 22.28 7.77
N ASP A 286 -2.96 21.47 8.32
CA ASP A 286 -1.64 21.87 8.85
C ASP A 286 -0.72 22.47 7.78
N ARG A 287 -1.08 22.31 6.50
CA ARG A 287 -0.36 22.86 5.35
C ARG A 287 -1.07 24.05 4.72
N ALA A 288 -2.09 24.61 5.37
CA ALA A 288 -2.76 25.79 4.87
C ALA A 288 -1.76 26.93 4.59
N PHE A 289 -2.02 27.67 3.52
CA PHE A 289 -1.10 28.71 3.05
C PHE A 289 -1.84 29.79 2.27
N THR A 290 -1.25 30.98 2.23
CA THR A 290 -1.74 32.09 1.42
C THR A 290 -0.98 32.12 0.10
N ARG A 291 -1.71 32.20 -1.01
CA ARG A 291 -1.16 32.29 -2.36
C ARG A 291 -1.31 33.71 -2.89
N ALA A 292 -0.23 34.29 -3.41
CA ALA A 292 -0.29 35.53 -4.17
C ALA A 292 -1.03 35.29 -5.50
N LEU A 293 -1.89 36.23 -5.86
CA LEU A 293 -2.60 36.29 -7.13
C LEU A 293 -2.01 37.45 -7.96
N PRO A 294 -1.62 37.21 -9.22
CA PRO A 294 -1.12 38.29 -10.06
C PRO A 294 -2.25 39.25 -10.44
N LYS A 295 -1.92 40.53 -10.62
CA LYS A 295 -2.90 41.59 -10.95
C LYS A 295 -3.83 41.23 -12.11
N ALA A 296 -3.26 40.69 -13.19
CA ALA A 296 -4.04 40.27 -14.36
C ALA A 296 -5.10 39.21 -14.02
N LEU A 297 -4.80 38.30 -13.09
CA LEU A 297 -5.78 37.33 -12.61
C LEU A 297 -6.84 38.00 -11.73
N CYS A 298 -6.47 38.92 -10.85
CA CYS A 298 -7.45 39.65 -10.04
C CYS A 298 -8.47 40.40 -10.91
N SER A 299 -8.04 40.99 -12.02
CA SER A 299 -8.94 41.64 -12.99
C SER A 299 -9.93 40.65 -13.62
N GLU A 300 -9.45 39.49 -14.11
CA GLU A 300 -10.33 38.44 -14.68
C GLU A 300 -11.29 37.87 -13.62
N LEU A 301 -10.82 37.70 -12.38
CA LEU A 301 -11.66 37.27 -11.26
C LEU A 301 -12.77 38.29 -10.96
N HIS A 302 -12.46 39.58 -10.97
CA HIS A 302 -13.46 40.63 -10.76
C HIS A 302 -14.60 40.52 -11.80
N SER A 303 -14.27 40.36 -13.08
CA SER A 303 -15.26 40.23 -14.15
C SER A 303 -16.17 39.01 -14.01
N ILE A 304 -15.64 37.84 -13.60
CA ILE A 304 -16.49 36.66 -13.40
C ILE A 304 -17.35 36.73 -12.14
N ARG A 305 -16.96 37.51 -11.13
CA ARG A 305 -17.75 37.70 -9.90
C ARG A 305 -19.08 38.37 -10.22
N GLU A 306 -19.06 39.37 -11.08
CA GLU A 306 -20.25 40.10 -11.53
C GLU A 306 -21.17 39.21 -12.36
N ALA A 307 -20.61 38.25 -13.12
CA ALA A 307 -21.39 37.31 -13.93
C ALA A 307 -22.08 36.20 -13.11
N ALA A 308 -21.60 35.87 -11.92
CA ALA A 308 -22.16 34.82 -11.06
C ALA A 308 -22.16 35.20 -9.56
N PRO A 309 -22.83 36.29 -9.17
CA PRO A 309 -22.76 36.83 -7.80
C PRO A 309 -23.43 35.94 -6.75
N TRP A 310 -24.28 35.01 -7.19
CA TRP A 310 -25.05 34.11 -6.34
C TRP A 310 -24.24 32.90 -5.82
N SER A 311 -23.08 32.60 -6.41
CA SER A 311 -22.30 31.43 -6.00
C SER A 311 -21.23 31.79 -4.97
N PRO A 312 -21.05 31.00 -3.89
CA PRO A 312 -19.91 31.17 -2.99
C PRO A 312 -18.58 30.72 -3.62
N PHE A 313 -18.62 29.93 -4.70
CA PHE A 313 -17.42 29.41 -5.36
C PHE A 313 -16.88 30.36 -6.41
N LEU A 314 -15.55 30.36 -6.55
CA LEU A 314 -14.84 31.13 -7.58
C LEU A 314 -15.19 30.61 -8.99
N PHE A 315 -15.35 29.29 -9.12
CA PHE A 315 -15.65 28.63 -10.39
C PHE A 315 -16.94 27.80 -10.29
N PRO A 316 -18.12 28.42 -10.28
CA PRO A 316 -19.40 27.71 -10.18
C PRO A 316 -19.63 26.77 -11.36
N ALA A 317 -20.33 25.67 -11.09
CA ALA A 317 -20.88 24.80 -12.13
C ALA A 317 -22.12 24.08 -11.60
N ASN A 318 -23.00 23.67 -12.52
CA ASN A 318 -24.08 22.75 -12.20
C ASN A 318 -23.51 21.34 -11.96
N SER A 319 -23.05 21.11 -10.73
CA SER A 319 -22.42 19.86 -10.29
C SER A 319 -22.81 19.57 -8.84
N LYS A 320 -22.65 18.32 -8.40
CA LYS A 320 -22.92 17.93 -7.00
C LYS A 320 -22.10 18.74 -5.98
N SER A 321 -20.92 19.24 -6.37
CA SER A 321 -20.07 20.04 -5.49
C SER A 321 -20.32 21.55 -5.59
N GLY A 322 -21.17 22.01 -6.52
CA GLY A 322 -21.46 23.43 -6.75
C GLY A 322 -20.36 24.20 -7.50
N HIS A 323 -19.25 23.55 -7.84
CA HIS A 323 -18.12 24.12 -8.58
C HIS A 323 -17.67 23.17 -9.69
N ILE A 324 -16.81 23.64 -10.59
CA ILE A 324 -16.24 22.81 -11.66
C ILE A 324 -15.50 21.60 -11.03
N PRO A 325 -15.89 20.35 -11.32
CA PRO A 325 -15.24 19.18 -10.73
C PRO A 325 -13.99 18.73 -11.50
N HIS A 326 -13.92 19.04 -12.79
CA HIS A 326 -12.80 18.73 -13.67
C HIS A 326 -12.77 19.69 -14.88
N LEU A 327 -11.57 19.85 -15.44
CA LEU A 327 -11.36 20.48 -16.74
C LEU A 327 -11.14 19.38 -17.78
N ARG A 328 -11.74 19.53 -18.96
CA ARG A 328 -11.55 18.60 -20.08
C ARG A 328 -10.15 18.80 -20.65
N THR A 329 -9.49 17.71 -21.02
CA THR A 329 -8.08 17.70 -21.45
C THR A 329 -7.94 16.84 -22.69
N GLY A 330 -6.95 17.11 -23.52
CA GLY A 330 -6.66 16.29 -24.71
C GLY A 330 -7.33 16.78 -26.00
N ASP A 331 -8.15 17.83 -25.91
CA ASP A 331 -8.55 18.63 -27.07
C ASP A 331 -7.38 19.56 -27.47
N ALA A 332 -7.34 20.00 -28.74
CA ALA A 332 -6.28 20.89 -29.23
C ALA A 332 -6.14 22.14 -28.35
N GLY A 333 -4.98 22.31 -27.72
CA GLY A 333 -4.66 23.45 -26.84
C GLY A 333 -4.86 23.23 -25.34
N PHE A 334 -5.53 22.17 -24.87
CA PHE A 334 -5.74 21.95 -23.43
C PHE A 334 -4.85 20.85 -22.84
N PRO A 335 -3.76 21.21 -22.13
CA PRO A 335 -2.83 20.25 -21.54
C PRO A 335 -3.43 19.56 -20.30
N PRO A 336 -2.81 18.47 -19.80
CA PRO A 336 -3.14 17.96 -18.48
C PRO A 336 -2.95 19.07 -17.41
N PRO A 337 -3.91 19.35 -16.50
CA PRO A 337 -3.82 20.48 -15.59
C PRO A 337 -2.60 20.50 -14.68
N HIS A 338 -2.04 19.33 -14.37
CA HIS A 338 -0.80 19.26 -13.58
C HIS A 338 0.43 19.76 -14.35
N ALA A 339 0.38 19.74 -15.68
CA ALA A 339 1.40 20.30 -16.56
C ALA A 339 1.54 21.81 -16.39
N LEU A 340 0.43 22.54 -16.18
CA LEU A 340 0.47 23.98 -15.90
C LEU A 340 1.24 24.30 -14.62
N ARG A 341 1.05 23.51 -13.57
CA ARG A 341 1.81 23.66 -12.33
C ARG A 341 3.30 23.36 -12.51
N HIS A 342 3.64 22.33 -13.28
CA HIS A 342 5.04 22.03 -13.62
C HIS A 342 5.65 23.16 -14.43
N SER A 343 4.93 23.64 -15.43
CA SER A 343 5.33 24.76 -16.27
C SER A 343 5.54 26.04 -15.46
N TRP A 344 4.64 26.36 -14.53
CA TRP A 344 4.81 27.50 -13.62
C TRP A 344 6.13 27.38 -12.83
N ALA A 345 6.45 26.20 -12.31
CA ALA A 345 7.69 25.96 -11.58
C ALA A 345 8.93 26.10 -12.46
N THR A 346 8.89 25.52 -13.66
CA THR A 346 9.98 25.61 -14.65
C THR A 346 10.21 27.05 -15.09
N ARG A 347 9.16 27.79 -15.44
CA ARG A 347 9.28 29.21 -15.83
C ARG A 347 9.77 30.08 -14.69
N ALA A 348 9.33 29.83 -13.46
CA ALA A 348 9.87 30.53 -12.30
C ALA A 348 11.39 30.31 -12.19
N LEU A 349 11.85 29.07 -12.40
CA LEU A 349 13.28 28.74 -12.39
C LEU A 349 14.04 29.41 -13.54
N ASP A 350 13.49 29.38 -14.76
CA ASP A 350 14.08 30.02 -15.96
C ASP A 350 14.22 31.54 -15.76
N LEU A 351 13.26 32.15 -15.07
CA LEU A 351 13.29 33.56 -14.68
C LEU A 351 14.22 33.83 -13.49
N GLY A 352 14.91 32.83 -12.95
CA GLY A 352 15.85 33.02 -11.84
C GLY A 352 15.19 33.23 -10.48
N VAL A 353 13.93 32.81 -10.31
CA VAL A 353 13.29 32.78 -8.98
C VAL A 353 13.98 31.70 -8.14
N GLU A 354 14.36 32.06 -6.93
CA GLU A 354 15.06 31.15 -6.02
C GLU A 354 14.16 29.97 -5.59
N MET A 355 14.77 28.77 -5.46
CA MET A 355 14.04 27.52 -5.25
C MET A 355 13.20 27.49 -3.97
N SER A 356 13.64 28.13 -2.88
CA SER A 356 12.84 28.24 -1.66
C SER A 356 11.58 29.10 -1.89
N THR A 357 11.67 30.16 -2.69
CA THR A 357 10.51 30.98 -3.10
C THR A 357 9.54 30.18 -3.97
N ILE A 358 10.04 29.43 -4.98
CA ILE A 358 9.20 28.52 -5.80
C ILE A 358 8.50 27.49 -4.91
N SER A 359 9.23 26.93 -3.95
CA SER A 359 8.72 25.91 -3.02
C SER A 359 7.64 26.46 -2.08
N LEU A 360 7.76 27.72 -1.63
CA LEU A 360 6.74 28.44 -0.85
C LEU A 360 5.49 28.69 -1.69
N CYS A 361 5.67 29.25 -2.88
CA CYS A 361 4.65 29.48 -3.89
C CYS A 361 3.79 28.22 -4.17
N LEU A 362 4.45 27.06 -4.27
CA LEU A 362 3.82 25.79 -4.57
C LEU A 362 3.41 24.99 -3.33
N ASN A 363 3.69 25.49 -2.12
CA ASN A 363 3.43 24.79 -0.86
C ASN A 363 3.95 23.33 -0.88
N HIS A 364 5.24 23.16 -1.19
CA HIS A 364 5.90 21.86 -1.20
C HIS A 364 6.31 21.43 0.22
N SER A 365 6.04 20.16 0.56
CA SER A 365 6.29 19.63 1.91
C SER A 365 7.76 19.50 2.29
N GLN A 366 8.66 19.56 1.30
CA GLN A 366 10.11 19.47 1.54
C GLN A 366 10.69 20.70 2.23
N LEU A 367 9.97 21.83 2.26
CA LEU A 367 10.37 23.00 3.04
C LEU A 367 10.63 22.62 4.49
N GLY A 368 9.73 21.85 5.13
CA GLY A 368 9.79 21.48 6.55
C GLY A 368 11.04 20.70 6.99
N LYS A 369 11.95 20.32 6.08
CA LYS A 369 13.22 19.64 6.37
C LYS A 369 14.44 20.55 6.27
N THR A 370 14.26 21.85 5.99
CA THR A 370 15.34 22.84 5.86
C THR A 370 15.25 23.86 6.99
N THR A 371 16.39 24.35 7.49
CA THR A 371 16.46 25.31 8.62
C THR A 371 15.67 26.59 8.35
N THR A 372 15.61 27.02 7.08
CA THR A 372 14.92 28.23 6.63
C THR A 372 13.39 28.16 6.75
N SER A 373 12.79 26.97 6.62
CA SER A 373 11.32 26.85 6.65
C SER A 373 10.69 27.04 8.01
N ARG A 374 11.49 27.05 9.10
CA ARG A 374 10.99 27.30 10.46
C ARG A 374 10.68 28.78 10.70
N TYR A 375 11.26 29.68 9.90
CA TYR A 375 11.16 31.13 10.07
C TYR A 375 10.18 31.79 9.10
N VAL A 376 9.69 31.06 8.08
CA VAL A 376 8.72 31.58 7.11
C VAL A 376 7.34 31.03 7.44
N SER A 377 6.46 31.91 7.89
CA SER A 377 5.08 31.56 8.18
C SER A 377 4.27 31.45 6.88
N ARG A 378 3.63 30.28 6.67
CA ARG A 378 2.91 29.95 5.41
C ARG A 378 1.65 30.79 5.17
N ASP A 379 1.15 31.44 6.21
CA ASP A 379 0.02 32.35 6.21
C ASP A 379 0.38 33.75 5.67
N LYS A 380 1.66 34.13 5.68
CA LYS A 380 2.11 35.45 5.22
C LYS A 380 2.71 35.35 3.82
N VAL A 381 2.13 36.11 2.90
CA VAL A 381 2.71 36.33 1.57
C VAL A 381 3.87 37.31 1.73
N THR A 382 5.09 36.87 1.42
CA THR A 382 6.28 37.71 1.47
C THR A 382 6.48 38.43 0.13
N LYS A 383 7.18 39.57 0.15
CA LYS A 383 7.50 40.35 -1.06
C LYS A 383 8.11 39.49 -2.19
N PRO A 384 9.08 38.58 -1.95
CA PRO A 384 9.60 37.69 -2.99
C PRO A 384 8.55 36.77 -3.62
N VAL A 385 7.55 36.32 -2.86
CA VAL A 385 6.45 35.47 -3.37
C VAL A 385 5.55 36.27 -4.31
N VAL A 386 5.24 37.53 -3.97
CA VAL A 386 4.46 38.42 -4.84
C VAL A 386 5.23 38.71 -6.12
N GLU A 387 6.47 39.18 -6.02
CA GLU A 387 7.33 39.52 -7.17
C GLU A 387 7.53 38.33 -8.11
N ALA A 388 7.80 37.14 -7.56
CA ALA A 388 7.91 35.92 -8.36
C ALA A 388 6.60 35.57 -9.06
N THR A 389 5.45 35.75 -8.39
CA THR A 389 4.15 35.45 -8.97
C THR A 389 3.82 36.39 -10.13
N GLU A 390 4.03 37.69 -9.95
CA GLU A 390 3.80 38.68 -11.02
C GLU A 390 4.74 38.43 -12.20
N ARG A 391 6.03 38.26 -11.95
CA ARG A 391 7.03 38.04 -13.01
C ARG A 391 6.73 36.81 -13.86
N VAL A 392 6.34 35.70 -13.21
CA VAL A 392 5.93 34.48 -13.94
C VAL A 392 4.64 34.71 -14.70
N ALA A 393 3.67 35.41 -14.12
CA ALA A 393 2.41 35.70 -14.77
C ALA A 393 2.59 36.58 -16.02
N GLU A 394 3.35 37.67 -15.93
CA GLU A 394 3.68 38.55 -17.05
C GLU A 394 4.37 37.77 -18.19
N HIS A 395 5.33 36.93 -17.85
CA HIS A 395 6.01 36.10 -18.85
C HIS A 395 5.09 35.07 -19.50
N LEU A 396 4.22 34.40 -18.73
CA LEU A 396 3.27 33.44 -19.31
C LEU A 396 2.21 34.13 -20.17
N LEU A 397 1.80 35.34 -19.80
CA LEU A 397 0.84 36.14 -20.55
C LEU A 397 1.44 36.77 -21.81
N SER A 398 2.77 36.93 -21.91
CA SER A 398 3.39 37.42 -23.15
C SER A 398 3.23 36.47 -24.35
N PHE A 399 2.71 35.25 -24.12
CA PHE A 399 2.35 34.30 -25.17
C PHE A 399 0.87 34.38 -25.59
N ARG A 400 0.07 35.24 -24.95
CA ARG A 400 -1.34 35.48 -25.27
C ARG A 400 -1.38 36.70 -26.20
N ASP A 401 -1.38 36.43 -27.50
CA ASP A 401 -1.42 37.45 -28.58
C ASP A 401 -2.72 38.26 -28.56
#